data_AF-A0A9D7NLG7-F1
#
_entry.id   AF-A0A9D7NLG7-F1
#
_cell.length_a   1.000
_cell.length_b   1.000
_cell.length_c   1.000
_cell.angle_alpha   90.00
_cell.angle_beta   90.00
_cell.angle_gamma   90.00
#
_symmetry.space_group_name_H-M   'P 1'
#
loop_
_entity.id
_entity.type
_entity.pdbx_description
1 polymer ?
#
loop_
_entity_poly.entity_id
_entity_poly.type
_entity_poly.pdbx_seq_one_letter_code
_entity_poly.pdbx_strand_id
1 'polypeptide(L)'
;MTTLYQREINHIFNRPTTEPLWYWSEHWEEGVFEDEDPLSAFVLIENLLQNPGADLAPYTDDQVALGLEFVFNNSISNLACDFKIAPVPIARKTAALRALFVLFRDVLNPRCAATTSAGTQQTLSKLNGFCYMFWDICPLSTWFNFSEELYTKKPKEMLAAVQKQYKNLDAENSACYEAIAGVMRQCLSLDNPACVESALHGLGHMALFLPDIAVPIIDGYLKKSGYHDQDLRHYARAARTGMIL
;
A
#
# COMPACT_ATOMS: atom_id res chain seq x y z
N MET A 1 -21.39 -21.73 -11.19
CA MET A 1 -20.48 -22.15 -10.10
C MET A 1 -19.62 -20.93 -9.77
N THR A 2 -19.51 -20.57 -8.49
CA THR A 2 -18.65 -19.47 -8.03
C THR A 2 -17.19 -19.91 -8.15
N THR A 3 -16.33 -19.05 -8.73
CA THR A 3 -14.88 -19.32 -8.84
C THR A 3 -14.21 -19.28 -7.46
N LEU A 4 -12.99 -19.83 -7.33
CA LEU A 4 -12.21 -19.72 -6.09
C LEU A 4 -12.01 -18.25 -5.69
N TYR A 5 -11.56 -17.43 -6.63
CA TYR A 5 -11.38 -15.98 -6.44
C TYR A 5 -12.63 -15.27 -5.90
N GLN A 6 -13.82 -15.57 -6.44
CA GLN A 6 -15.06 -14.98 -5.94
C GLN A 6 -15.41 -15.43 -4.50
N ARG A 7 -15.05 -16.66 -4.12
CA ARG A 7 -15.20 -17.14 -2.73
C ARG A 7 -14.25 -16.40 -1.80
N GLU A 8 -13.00 -16.22 -2.20
CA GLU A 8 -11.98 -15.48 -1.43
C GLU A 8 -12.40 -14.01 -1.23
N ILE A 9 -12.81 -13.32 -2.30
CA ILE A 9 -13.29 -11.93 -2.21
C ILE A 9 -14.52 -11.83 -1.29
N ASN A 10 -15.50 -12.72 -1.44
CA ASN A 10 -16.66 -12.72 -0.54
C ASN A 10 -16.25 -12.99 0.91
N HIS A 11 -15.32 -13.91 1.16
CA HIS A 11 -14.83 -14.20 2.50
C HIS A 11 -14.13 -13.01 3.15
N ILE A 12 -13.31 -12.27 2.39
CA ILE A 12 -12.54 -11.12 2.91
C ILE A 12 -13.45 -9.92 3.18
N PHE A 13 -14.33 -9.61 2.23
CA PHE A 13 -15.05 -8.33 2.21
C PHE A 13 -16.48 -8.42 2.74
N ASN A 14 -17.15 -9.59 2.68
CA ASN A 14 -18.50 -9.78 3.20
C ASN A 14 -18.49 -10.16 4.70
N ARG A 15 -17.90 -9.31 5.52
CA ARG A 15 -17.71 -9.56 6.95
C ARG A 15 -18.37 -8.49 7.82
N PRO A 16 -18.76 -8.83 9.07
CA PRO A 16 -19.19 -7.84 10.04
C PRO A 16 -18.10 -6.79 10.31
N THR A 17 -18.51 -5.55 10.53
CA THR A 17 -17.61 -4.42 10.83
C THR A 17 -17.60 -4.05 12.32
N THR A 18 -18.25 -4.87 13.15
CA THR A 18 -18.38 -4.77 14.61
C THR A 18 -17.15 -5.32 15.34
N GLU A 19 -16.95 -4.90 16.59
CA GLU A 19 -15.90 -5.45 17.45
C GLU A 19 -16.29 -6.80 18.10
N PRO A 20 -15.33 -7.72 18.33
CA PRO A 20 -13.97 -7.68 17.79
C PRO A 20 -13.97 -7.82 16.26
N LEU A 21 -13.06 -7.14 15.58
CA LEU A 21 -12.94 -7.23 14.11
C LEU A 21 -12.83 -8.70 13.67
N TRP A 22 -13.44 -9.02 12.53
CA TRP A 22 -13.66 -10.41 12.13
C TRP A 22 -12.38 -11.24 11.99
N TYR A 23 -11.27 -10.64 11.54
CA TYR A 23 -9.97 -11.32 11.42
C TYR A 23 -9.26 -11.57 12.76
N TRP A 24 -9.79 -11.00 13.86
CA TRP A 24 -9.39 -11.33 15.24
C TRP A 24 -10.39 -12.24 15.96
N SER A 25 -11.44 -12.69 15.27
CA SER A 25 -12.49 -13.54 15.83
C SER A 25 -12.31 -15.00 15.39
N GLU A 26 -12.86 -15.95 16.17
CA GLU A 26 -12.77 -17.40 15.90
C GLU A 26 -13.66 -17.89 14.73
N HIS A 27 -13.95 -17.03 13.75
CA HIS A 27 -14.87 -17.32 12.65
C HIS A 27 -14.15 -17.34 11.31
N TRP A 28 -13.35 -18.38 11.10
CA TRP A 28 -12.73 -18.68 9.83
C TRP A 28 -13.54 -19.74 9.08
N GLU A 29 -13.81 -19.51 7.80
CA GLU A 29 -14.33 -20.56 6.91
C GLU A 29 -13.15 -21.39 6.39
N GLU A 30 -13.11 -22.66 6.77
CA GLU A 30 -12.12 -23.62 6.26
C GLU A 30 -12.20 -23.73 4.73
N GLY A 31 -11.03 -23.86 4.08
CA GLY A 31 -10.93 -24.16 2.65
C GLY A 31 -11.28 -23.00 1.70
N VAL A 32 -11.19 -21.75 2.17
CA VAL A 32 -11.21 -20.56 1.31
C VAL A 32 -9.80 -20.12 0.89
N PHE A 33 -8.83 -20.28 1.79
CA PHE A 33 -7.42 -20.06 1.51
C PHE A 33 -6.69 -21.39 1.64
N GLU A 34 -5.77 -21.66 0.72
CA GLU A 34 -4.85 -22.79 0.83
C GLU A 34 -3.74 -22.42 1.83
N ASP A 35 -3.37 -23.36 2.70
CA ASP A 35 -2.31 -23.12 3.69
C ASP A 35 -0.97 -22.85 3.00
N GLU A 36 -0.39 -21.69 3.28
CA GLU A 36 1.02 -21.36 3.00
C GLU A 36 1.46 -21.50 1.53
N ASP A 37 0.60 -21.13 0.55
CA ASP A 37 1.00 -21.02 -0.86
C ASP A 37 1.19 -19.55 -1.32
N PRO A 38 2.44 -19.09 -1.50
CA PRO A 38 2.75 -17.78 -2.06
C PRO A 38 2.13 -17.50 -3.42
N LEU A 39 1.97 -18.52 -4.27
CA LEU A 39 1.40 -18.33 -5.60
C LEU A 39 -0.09 -17.99 -5.52
N SER A 40 -0.85 -18.63 -4.62
CA SER A 40 -2.26 -18.32 -4.37
C SER A 40 -2.46 -16.89 -3.88
N ALA A 41 -1.65 -16.44 -2.91
CA ALA A 41 -1.69 -15.03 -2.46
C ALA A 41 -1.35 -14.05 -3.59
N PHE A 42 -0.36 -14.39 -4.43
CA PHE A 42 -0.01 -13.60 -5.60
C PHE A 42 -1.18 -13.48 -6.58
N VAL A 43 -1.83 -14.60 -6.92
CA VAL A 43 -2.95 -14.66 -7.87
C VAL A 43 -4.17 -13.91 -7.33
N LEU A 44 -4.49 -14.06 -6.04
CA LEU A 44 -5.58 -13.34 -5.38
C LEU A 44 -5.39 -11.82 -5.50
N ILE A 45 -4.22 -11.31 -5.09
CA ILE A 45 -3.93 -9.87 -5.13
C ILE A 45 -3.84 -9.39 -6.59
N GLU A 46 -3.21 -10.16 -7.49
CA GLU A 46 -3.11 -9.80 -8.91
C GLU A 46 -4.51 -9.65 -9.54
N ASN A 47 -5.42 -10.58 -9.26
CA ASN A 47 -6.80 -10.55 -9.75
C ASN A 47 -7.59 -9.38 -9.15
N LEU A 48 -7.48 -9.16 -7.84
CA LEU A 48 -8.10 -8.02 -7.15
C LEU A 48 -7.69 -6.70 -7.79
N LEU A 49 -6.42 -6.53 -8.12
CA LEU A 49 -5.92 -5.29 -8.71
C LEU A 49 -6.27 -5.12 -10.20
N GLN A 50 -6.80 -6.14 -10.89
CA GLN A 50 -7.27 -5.98 -12.28
C GLN A 50 -8.60 -5.20 -12.37
N ASN A 51 -9.51 -5.41 -11.42
CA ASN A 51 -10.84 -4.79 -11.47
C ASN A 51 -11.44 -4.49 -10.08
N PRO A 52 -10.70 -3.84 -9.17
CA PRO A 52 -11.11 -3.66 -7.78
C PRO A 52 -12.38 -2.81 -7.65
N GLY A 53 -12.62 -1.88 -8.59
CA GLY A 53 -13.84 -1.07 -8.60
C GLY A 53 -15.12 -1.91 -8.72
N ALA A 54 -15.13 -2.90 -9.62
CA ALA A 54 -16.29 -3.78 -9.78
C ALA A 54 -16.36 -4.83 -8.68
N ASP A 55 -15.21 -5.42 -8.32
CA ASP A 55 -15.15 -6.49 -7.32
C ASP A 55 -15.54 -5.99 -5.93
N LEU A 56 -15.23 -4.72 -5.61
CA LEU A 56 -15.51 -4.11 -4.31
C LEU A 56 -16.77 -3.24 -4.25
N ALA A 57 -17.44 -3.02 -5.39
CA ALA A 57 -18.70 -2.26 -5.45
C ALA A 57 -19.83 -2.80 -4.54
N PRO A 58 -19.96 -4.12 -4.33
CA PRO A 58 -21.03 -4.66 -3.48
C PRO A 58 -20.85 -4.39 -1.97
N TYR A 59 -19.66 -3.99 -1.53
CA TYR A 59 -19.32 -3.87 -0.10
C TYR A 59 -19.30 -2.42 0.36
N THR A 60 -19.67 -2.20 1.62
CA THR A 60 -19.62 -0.88 2.28
C THR A 60 -18.19 -0.38 2.46
N ASP A 61 -18.00 0.93 2.71
CA ASP A 61 -16.65 1.49 2.91
C ASP A 61 -15.92 0.88 4.11
N ASP A 62 -16.64 0.56 5.19
CA ASP A 62 -16.06 -0.11 6.35
C ASP A 62 -15.65 -1.54 6.03
N GLN A 63 -16.45 -2.28 5.25
CA GLN A 63 -16.10 -3.62 4.79
C GLN A 63 -14.87 -3.60 3.87
N VAL A 64 -14.81 -2.62 2.95
CA VAL A 64 -13.65 -2.45 2.07
C VAL A 64 -12.42 -2.08 2.87
N ALA A 65 -12.50 -1.16 3.82
CA ALA A 65 -11.37 -0.81 4.67
C ALA A 65 -10.82 -2.04 5.41
N LEU A 66 -11.70 -2.80 6.09
CA LEU A 66 -11.27 -4.00 6.84
C LEU A 66 -10.74 -5.12 5.93
N GLY A 67 -11.32 -5.32 4.76
CA GLY A 67 -10.85 -6.32 3.81
C GLY A 67 -9.49 -5.94 3.20
N LEU A 68 -9.28 -4.66 2.89
CA LEU A 68 -7.99 -4.18 2.39
C LEU A 68 -6.92 -4.19 3.48
N GLU A 69 -7.27 -3.88 4.74
CA GLU A 69 -6.40 -4.10 5.90
C GLU A 69 -5.98 -5.57 5.98
N PHE A 70 -6.92 -6.51 5.88
CA PHE A 70 -6.59 -7.94 5.87
C PHE A 70 -5.64 -8.31 4.73
N VAL A 71 -5.87 -7.81 3.51
CA VAL A 71 -5.04 -8.15 2.34
C VAL A 71 -3.64 -7.56 2.42
N PHE A 72 -3.51 -6.31 2.88
CA PHE A 72 -2.28 -5.54 2.73
C PHE A 72 -1.51 -5.31 4.03
N ASN A 73 -2.10 -5.46 5.22
CA ASN A 73 -1.42 -5.21 6.49
C ASN A 73 -0.74 -6.48 7.02
N ASN A 74 0.59 -6.47 7.13
CA ASN A 74 1.35 -7.63 7.66
C ASN A 74 1.14 -7.91 9.14
N SER A 75 0.61 -6.96 9.90
CA SER A 75 0.24 -7.22 11.28
C SER A 75 -1.02 -8.09 11.37
N ILE A 76 -1.79 -8.21 10.28
CA ILE A 76 -3.08 -8.90 10.20
C ILE A 76 -2.99 -10.21 9.41
N SER A 77 -2.37 -10.21 8.23
CA SER A 77 -2.20 -11.42 7.42
C SER A 77 -0.87 -11.46 6.68
N ASN A 78 -0.49 -12.65 6.21
CA ASN A 78 0.71 -12.84 5.40
C ASN A 78 0.51 -12.60 3.90
N LEU A 79 -0.70 -12.30 3.41
CA LEU A 79 -1.00 -12.25 1.97
C LEU A 79 -0.06 -11.34 1.18
N ALA A 80 0.22 -10.14 1.68
CA ALA A 80 1.16 -9.23 1.02
C ALA A 80 2.64 -9.65 1.16
N CYS A 81 3.01 -10.38 2.22
CA CYS A 81 4.34 -10.97 2.36
C CYS A 81 4.53 -12.14 1.38
N ASP A 82 3.51 -13.00 1.29
CA ASP A 82 3.44 -14.15 0.40
C ASP A 82 3.48 -13.73 -1.07
N PHE A 83 2.76 -12.66 -1.44
CA PHE A 83 2.86 -12.01 -2.75
C PHE A 83 4.32 -11.69 -3.14
N LYS A 84 5.13 -11.19 -2.20
CA LYS A 84 6.52 -10.79 -2.47
C LYS A 84 7.40 -11.98 -2.78
N ILE A 85 7.24 -13.07 -2.02
CA ILE A 85 8.06 -14.27 -2.15
C ILE A 85 7.54 -15.25 -3.21
N ALA A 86 6.37 -15.00 -3.79
CA ALA A 86 5.78 -15.82 -4.83
C ALA A 86 6.76 -16.07 -6.00
N PRO A 87 6.88 -17.33 -6.47
CA PRO A 87 7.84 -17.73 -7.50
C PRO A 87 7.34 -17.37 -8.91
N VAL A 88 7.14 -16.07 -9.16
CA VAL A 88 6.69 -15.54 -10.44
C VAL A 88 7.77 -14.67 -11.09
N PRO A 89 7.80 -14.56 -12.44
CA PRO A 89 8.75 -13.68 -13.11
C PRO A 89 8.61 -12.23 -12.65
N ILE A 90 9.74 -11.52 -12.51
CA ILE A 90 9.77 -10.11 -12.09
C ILE A 90 8.90 -9.20 -12.96
N ALA A 91 8.76 -9.51 -14.25
CA ALA A 91 7.87 -8.78 -15.16
C ALA A 91 6.40 -8.86 -14.72
N ARG A 92 5.92 -10.04 -14.31
CA ARG A 92 4.56 -10.24 -13.79
C ARG A 92 4.40 -9.55 -12.43
N LYS A 93 5.39 -9.68 -11.56
CA LYS A 93 5.40 -9.05 -10.23
C LYS A 93 5.30 -7.53 -10.32
N THR A 94 6.12 -6.89 -11.15
CA THR A 94 6.07 -5.43 -11.34
C THR A 94 4.81 -4.98 -12.09
N ALA A 95 4.23 -5.81 -12.96
CA ALA A 95 2.93 -5.50 -13.58
C ALA A 95 1.80 -5.48 -12.53
N ALA A 96 1.76 -6.48 -11.64
CA ALA A 96 0.81 -6.52 -10.52
C ALA A 96 1.03 -5.34 -9.54
N LEU A 97 2.28 -4.97 -9.25
CA LEU A 97 2.56 -3.78 -8.44
C LEU A 97 2.04 -2.49 -9.09
N ARG A 98 2.24 -2.30 -10.40
CA ARG A 98 1.69 -1.14 -11.11
C ARG A 98 0.15 -1.12 -11.08
N ALA A 99 -0.49 -2.28 -11.01
CA ALA A 99 -1.94 -2.39 -10.90
C ALA A 99 -2.49 -1.89 -9.54
N LEU A 100 -1.64 -1.67 -8.51
CA LEU A 100 -2.05 -0.95 -7.30
C LEU A 100 -2.67 0.41 -7.61
N PHE A 101 -2.22 1.09 -8.68
CA PHE A 101 -2.84 2.36 -9.09
C PHE A 101 -4.35 2.20 -9.41
N VAL A 102 -4.78 1.05 -9.91
CA VAL A 102 -6.19 0.78 -10.20
C VAL A 102 -7.02 0.76 -8.92
N LEU A 103 -6.50 0.20 -7.82
CA LEU A 103 -7.13 0.26 -6.49
C LEU A 103 -7.29 1.71 -6.03
N PHE A 104 -6.24 2.51 -6.15
CA PHE A 104 -6.32 3.94 -5.80
C PHE A 104 -7.34 4.68 -6.68
N ARG A 105 -7.28 4.49 -8.00
CA ARG A 105 -8.13 5.20 -8.96
C ARG A 105 -9.60 4.82 -8.87
N ASP A 106 -9.91 3.53 -8.77
CA ASP A 106 -11.27 3.02 -8.92
C ASP A 106 -11.97 2.76 -7.59
N VAL A 107 -11.24 2.72 -6.47
CA VAL A 107 -11.78 2.47 -5.14
C VAL A 107 -11.52 3.64 -4.21
N LEU A 108 -10.26 3.94 -3.90
CA LEU A 108 -9.94 4.94 -2.87
C LEU A 108 -10.33 6.36 -3.31
N ASN A 109 -10.01 6.74 -4.54
CA ASN A 109 -10.31 8.06 -5.09
C ASN A 109 -11.81 8.41 -5.08
N PRO A 110 -12.73 7.53 -5.55
CA PRO A 110 -14.17 7.83 -5.49
C PRO A 110 -14.82 7.62 -4.11
N ARG A 111 -14.22 6.83 -3.21
CA ARG A 111 -14.88 6.43 -1.95
C ARG A 111 -14.35 7.11 -0.70
N CYS A 112 -13.07 7.50 -0.67
CA CYS A 112 -12.54 8.29 0.44
C CYS A 112 -13.21 9.67 0.47
N ALA A 113 -13.46 10.19 1.67
CA ALA A 113 -13.81 11.59 1.83
C ALA A 113 -12.66 12.47 1.31
N ALA A 114 -12.99 13.57 0.64
CA ALA A 114 -12.04 14.52 0.06
C ALA A 114 -11.38 15.41 1.13
N THR A 115 -10.70 14.79 2.09
CA THR A 115 -10.00 15.42 3.19
C THR A 115 -8.71 14.66 3.49
N THR A 116 -7.69 15.38 3.93
CA THR A 116 -6.43 14.81 4.40
C THR A 116 -6.55 14.29 5.83
N SER A 117 -5.73 13.29 6.16
CA SER A 117 -5.62 12.64 7.46
C SER A 117 -4.51 13.24 8.32
N ALA A 118 -3.42 13.74 7.73
CA ALA A 118 -2.34 14.31 8.53
C ALA A 118 -2.80 15.61 9.22
N GLY A 119 -2.60 15.65 10.55
CA GLY A 119 -2.87 16.85 11.35
C GLY A 119 -4.35 17.20 11.55
N THR A 120 -5.29 16.39 11.05
CA THR A 120 -6.72 16.58 11.33
C THR A 120 -7.05 16.13 12.76
N GLN A 121 -7.89 16.90 13.45
CA GLN A 121 -8.48 16.51 14.72
C GLN A 121 -9.79 15.71 14.54
N GLN A 122 -10.23 15.53 13.28
CA GLN A 122 -11.47 14.83 12.97
C GLN A 122 -11.24 13.32 12.91
N THR A 123 -12.17 12.55 13.48
CA THR A 123 -12.24 11.12 13.23
C THR A 123 -12.63 10.89 11.77
N LEU A 124 -11.70 10.37 10.97
CA LEU A 124 -11.96 10.01 9.58
C LEU A 124 -12.57 8.61 9.46
N SER A 125 -13.14 8.31 8.29
CA SER A 125 -13.63 6.97 7.99
C SER A 125 -12.47 5.96 8.03
N LYS A 126 -12.78 4.68 8.31
CA LYS A 126 -11.78 3.61 8.27
C LYS A 126 -11.06 3.55 6.91
N LEU A 127 -11.78 3.85 5.82
CA LEU A 127 -11.22 3.85 4.47
C LEU A 127 -10.23 5.00 4.24
N ASN A 128 -10.49 6.20 4.76
CA ASN A 128 -9.51 7.30 4.74
C ASN A 128 -8.29 6.98 5.60
N GLY A 129 -8.49 6.35 6.76
CA GLY A 129 -7.40 5.85 7.61
C GLY A 129 -6.51 4.86 6.88
N PHE A 130 -7.11 3.83 6.27
CA PHE A 130 -6.39 2.86 5.44
C PHE A 130 -5.65 3.53 4.27
N CYS A 131 -6.30 4.46 3.56
CA CYS A 131 -5.68 5.17 2.43
C CYS A 131 -4.41 5.91 2.88
N TYR A 132 -4.48 6.63 4.01
CA TYR A 132 -3.33 7.34 4.57
C TYR A 132 -2.20 6.38 4.97
N MET A 133 -2.54 5.36 5.78
CA MET A 133 -1.58 4.41 6.38
C MET A 133 -1.06 3.33 5.42
N PHE A 134 -1.59 3.27 4.19
CA PHE A 134 -1.35 2.17 3.26
C PHE A 134 0.14 1.82 3.15
N TRP A 135 1.00 2.82 3.03
CA TRP A 135 2.44 2.60 2.82
C TRP A 135 3.21 2.25 4.10
N ASP A 136 2.69 2.56 5.28
CA ASP A 136 3.27 2.17 6.57
C ASP A 136 3.04 0.69 6.86
N ILE A 137 1.82 0.22 6.59
CA ILE A 137 1.38 -1.13 6.95
C ILE A 137 1.64 -2.14 5.84
N CYS A 138 1.76 -1.69 4.59
CA CYS A 138 1.86 -2.58 3.44
C CYS A 138 3.29 -3.08 3.21
N PRO A 139 3.55 -4.40 3.29
CA PRO A 139 4.87 -4.98 3.00
C PRO A 139 5.39 -4.69 1.60
N LEU A 140 4.48 -4.37 0.67
CA LEU A 140 4.84 -4.04 -0.71
C LEU A 140 5.61 -2.71 -0.78
N SER A 141 5.61 -1.86 0.25
CA SER A 141 6.40 -0.62 0.25
C SER A 141 7.91 -0.85 0.46
N THR A 142 8.31 -2.04 0.91
CA THR A 142 9.71 -2.39 1.23
C THR A 142 10.10 -3.74 0.62
N TRP A 143 11.19 -3.79 -0.15
CA TRP A 143 11.62 -5.00 -0.87
C TRP A 143 12.94 -5.59 -0.36
N PHE A 144 13.41 -5.10 0.79
CA PHE A 144 14.55 -5.69 1.47
C PHE A 144 14.17 -6.89 2.34
N ASN A 145 15.07 -7.86 2.35
CA ASN A 145 15.12 -8.86 3.41
C ASN A 145 16.06 -8.33 4.50
N PHE A 146 15.47 -7.79 5.56
CA PHE A 146 16.22 -7.44 6.76
C PHE A 146 16.63 -8.73 7.47
N SER A 147 17.93 -8.93 7.67
CA SER A 147 18.42 -10.05 8.46
C SER A 147 18.09 -9.82 9.95
N GLU A 148 17.87 -10.90 10.71
CA GLU A 148 17.69 -10.80 12.17
C GLU A 148 18.86 -10.07 12.86
N GLU A 149 20.06 -10.20 12.31
CA GLU A 149 21.27 -9.50 12.78
C GLU A 149 21.09 -7.97 12.77
N LEU A 150 20.33 -7.42 11.81
CA LEU A 150 20.11 -5.99 11.71
C LEU A 150 19.41 -5.42 12.97
N TYR A 151 18.49 -6.18 13.56
CA TYR A 151 17.74 -5.78 14.76
C TYR A 151 18.59 -5.80 16.03
N THR A 152 19.77 -6.41 16.00
CA THR A 152 20.73 -6.39 17.12
C THR A 152 21.61 -5.14 17.13
N LYS A 153 21.62 -4.36 16.04
CA LYS A 153 22.49 -3.18 15.87
C LYS A 153 21.92 -1.94 16.57
N LYS A 154 22.79 -1.03 16.99
CA LYS A 154 22.33 0.28 17.53
C LYS A 154 21.60 1.08 16.44
N PRO A 155 20.65 1.97 16.76
CA PRO A 155 19.85 2.69 15.75
C PRO A 155 20.66 3.39 14.64
N LYS A 156 21.80 4.00 14.98
CA LYS A 156 22.68 4.64 13.97
C LYS A 156 23.36 3.63 13.04
N GLU A 157 23.74 2.48 13.57
CA GLU A 157 24.40 1.40 12.81
C GLU A 157 23.38 0.67 11.93
N MET A 158 22.17 0.45 12.44
CA MET A 158 21.03 -0.03 11.68
C MET A 158 20.73 0.91 10.50
N LEU A 159 20.57 2.21 10.75
CA LEU A 159 20.32 3.20 9.70
C LEU A 159 21.41 3.18 8.62
N ALA A 160 22.68 3.15 9.01
CA ALA A 160 23.80 3.08 8.07
C ALA A 160 23.80 1.78 7.25
N ALA A 161 23.46 0.65 7.88
CA ALA A 161 23.36 -0.65 7.21
C ALA A 161 22.20 -0.68 6.21
N VAL A 162 21.03 -0.18 6.59
CA VAL A 162 19.86 -0.04 5.71
C VAL A 162 20.21 0.86 4.53
N GLN A 163 20.75 2.05 4.77
CA GLN A 163 21.18 2.96 3.69
C GLN A 163 22.19 2.32 2.74
N LYS A 164 23.10 1.47 3.24
CA LYS A 164 24.04 0.73 2.40
C LYS A 164 23.33 -0.32 1.54
N GLN A 165 22.31 -1.01 2.06
CA GLN A 165 21.51 -1.96 1.27
C GLN A 165 20.75 -1.26 0.14
N TYR A 166 20.10 -0.13 0.44
CA TYR A 166 19.41 0.70 -0.57
C TYR A 166 20.32 1.18 -1.70
N LYS A 167 21.60 1.46 -1.41
CA LYS A 167 22.60 1.81 -2.44
C LYS A 167 23.03 0.64 -3.34
N ASN A 168 22.76 -0.59 -2.93
CA ASN A 168 23.20 -1.80 -3.62
C ASN A 168 22.00 -2.71 -3.95
N LEU A 169 20.89 -2.12 -4.36
CA LEU A 169 19.74 -2.86 -4.85
C LEU A 169 20.12 -3.73 -6.04
N ASP A 170 19.70 -4.99 -6.02
CA ASP A 170 19.66 -5.81 -7.22
C ASP A 170 18.61 -5.28 -8.22
N ALA A 171 18.68 -5.77 -9.45
CA ALA A 171 17.81 -5.32 -10.53
C ALA A 171 16.32 -5.62 -10.27
N GLU A 172 16.00 -6.70 -9.55
CA GLU A 172 14.60 -7.07 -9.29
C GLU A 172 13.97 -6.16 -8.25
N ASN A 173 14.65 -5.95 -7.12
CA ASN A 173 14.21 -5.05 -6.06
C ASN A 173 14.15 -3.62 -6.58
N SER A 174 15.13 -3.18 -7.40
CA SER A 174 15.07 -1.87 -8.05
C SER A 174 13.83 -1.73 -8.95
N ALA A 175 13.49 -2.75 -9.74
CA ALA A 175 12.31 -2.73 -10.59
C ALA A 175 11.00 -2.67 -9.79
N CYS A 176 10.94 -3.33 -8.63
CA CYS A 176 9.81 -3.23 -7.71
C CYS A 176 9.65 -1.81 -7.13
N TYR A 177 10.73 -1.21 -6.62
CA TYR A 177 10.70 0.17 -6.11
C TYR A 177 10.29 1.17 -7.18
N GLU A 178 10.79 1.04 -8.41
CA GLU A 178 10.37 1.89 -9.53
C GLU A 178 8.89 1.73 -9.88
N ALA A 179 8.37 0.49 -9.87
CA ALA A 179 6.95 0.22 -10.11
C ALA A 179 6.06 0.93 -9.08
N ILE A 180 6.42 0.83 -7.80
CA ILE A 180 5.69 1.45 -6.68
C ILE A 180 5.79 2.98 -6.71
N ALA A 181 6.97 3.53 -6.97
CA ALA A 181 7.15 4.96 -7.17
C ALA A 181 6.30 5.47 -8.35
N GLY A 182 6.16 4.64 -9.39
CA GLY A 182 5.25 4.89 -10.51
C GLY A 182 3.78 5.00 -10.09
N VAL A 183 3.31 4.08 -9.24
CA VAL A 183 1.96 4.12 -8.66
C VAL A 183 1.75 5.42 -7.89
N MET A 184 2.65 5.74 -6.96
CA MET A 184 2.56 6.98 -6.17
C MET A 184 2.55 8.21 -7.07
N ARG A 185 3.40 8.25 -8.11
CA ARG A 185 3.39 9.34 -9.11
C ARG A 185 2.04 9.49 -9.80
N GLN A 186 1.38 8.40 -10.16
CA GLN A 186 0.05 8.45 -10.77
C GLN A 186 -1.00 8.95 -9.77
N CYS A 187 -0.93 8.51 -8.51
CA CYS A 187 -1.83 8.99 -7.45
C CYS A 187 -1.74 10.52 -7.23
N LEU A 188 -0.60 11.16 -7.47
CA LEU A 188 -0.44 12.63 -7.45
C LEU A 188 -1.18 13.37 -8.59
N SER A 189 -1.92 12.66 -9.44
CA SER A 189 -2.83 13.24 -10.44
C SER A 189 -4.30 12.95 -10.18
N LEU A 190 -4.62 12.27 -9.08
CA LEU A 190 -6.01 12.02 -8.67
C LEU A 190 -6.62 13.28 -8.07
N ASP A 191 -7.94 13.41 -8.21
CA ASP A 191 -8.70 14.59 -7.73
C ASP A 191 -8.93 14.56 -6.21
N ASN A 192 -8.89 13.38 -5.58
CA ASN A 192 -9.12 13.24 -4.15
C ASN A 192 -7.84 13.53 -3.34
N PRO A 193 -7.83 14.55 -2.47
CA PRO A 193 -6.66 14.92 -1.67
C PRO A 193 -6.18 13.81 -0.74
N ALA A 194 -7.04 12.90 -0.29
CA ALA A 194 -6.62 11.75 0.53
C ALA A 194 -5.66 10.82 -0.25
N CYS A 195 -5.93 10.58 -1.54
CA CYS A 195 -5.06 9.78 -2.40
C CYS A 195 -3.75 10.50 -2.74
N VAL A 196 -3.80 11.83 -2.91
CA VAL A 196 -2.60 12.65 -3.13
C VAL A 196 -1.72 12.66 -1.87
N GLU A 197 -2.32 12.81 -0.70
CA GLU A 197 -1.62 12.73 0.59
C GLU A 197 -0.97 11.36 0.79
N SER A 198 -1.72 10.27 0.60
CA SER A 198 -1.19 8.90 0.66
C SER A 198 0.02 8.72 -0.25
N ALA A 199 -0.04 9.24 -1.48
CA ALA A 199 1.09 9.16 -2.41
C ALA A 199 2.31 9.96 -1.93
N LEU A 200 2.11 11.16 -1.40
CA LEU A 200 3.18 11.97 -0.81
C LEU A 200 3.78 11.29 0.42
N HIS A 201 2.95 10.63 1.23
CA HIS A 201 3.36 9.86 2.39
C HIS A 201 4.25 8.68 1.93
N GLY A 202 3.78 7.85 1.02
CA GLY A 202 4.61 6.77 0.46
C GLY A 202 5.94 7.24 -0.16
N LEU A 203 5.92 8.34 -0.91
CA LEU A 203 7.14 8.95 -1.48
C LEU A 203 8.06 9.53 -0.40
N GLY A 204 7.52 10.00 0.72
CA GLY A 204 8.31 10.48 1.85
C GLY A 204 9.12 9.36 2.50
N HIS A 205 8.48 8.23 2.80
CA HIS A 205 9.19 7.03 3.30
C HIS A 205 10.28 6.59 2.33
N MET A 206 9.98 6.61 1.03
CA MET A 206 10.94 6.28 0.00
C MET A 206 12.09 7.30 -0.08
N ALA A 207 11.85 8.60 0.09
CA ALA A 207 12.87 9.64 0.01
C ALA A 207 13.97 9.50 1.06
N LEU A 208 13.68 8.87 2.20
CA LEU A 208 14.68 8.62 3.26
C LEU A 208 15.80 7.68 2.80
N PHE A 209 15.51 6.74 1.90
CA PHE A 209 16.44 5.69 1.49
C PHE A 209 16.72 5.65 -0.02
N LEU A 210 15.79 6.11 -0.85
CA LEU A 210 15.83 6.19 -2.31
C LEU A 210 15.52 7.60 -2.82
N PRO A 211 16.30 8.63 -2.39
CA PRO A 211 16.03 10.01 -2.78
C PRO A 211 16.10 10.21 -4.30
N ASP A 212 16.95 9.47 -5.01
CA ASP A 212 17.11 9.58 -6.46
C ASP A 212 15.85 9.15 -7.24
N ILE A 213 14.98 8.34 -6.64
CA ILE A 213 13.68 7.93 -7.21
C ILE A 213 12.58 8.88 -6.75
N ALA A 214 12.45 9.10 -5.44
CA ALA A 214 11.30 9.77 -4.85
C ALA A 214 11.34 11.30 -4.98
N VAL A 215 12.50 11.93 -4.73
CA VAL A 215 12.61 13.41 -4.70
C VAL A 215 12.26 14.04 -6.05
N PRO A 216 12.69 13.53 -7.21
CA PRO A 216 12.27 14.07 -8.50
C PRO A 216 10.75 14.04 -8.74
N ILE A 217 10.05 13.04 -8.20
CA ILE A 217 8.60 12.91 -8.31
C ILE A 217 7.91 13.99 -7.48
N ILE A 218 8.33 14.16 -6.23
CA ILE A 218 7.82 15.19 -5.32
C ILE A 218 8.12 16.59 -5.88
N ASP A 219 9.33 16.81 -6.40
CA ASP A 219 9.70 18.08 -7.05
C ASP A 219 8.85 18.36 -8.29
N GLY A 220 8.50 17.33 -9.06
CA GLY A 220 7.54 17.44 -10.17
C GLY A 220 6.17 17.91 -9.70
N TYR A 221 5.66 17.36 -8.60
CA TYR A 221 4.40 17.79 -7.98
C TYR A 221 4.45 19.24 -7.48
N LEU A 222 5.52 19.63 -6.77
CA LEU A 222 5.70 20.98 -6.25
C LEU A 222 5.81 22.06 -7.34
N LYS A 223 6.23 21.68 -8.56
CA LYS A 223 6.34 22.57 -9.72
C LYS A 223 5.05 22.72 -10.53
N LYS A 224 4.04 21.85 -10.33
CA LYS A 224 2.78 21.93 -11.07
C LYS A 224 2.08 23.28 -10.82
N SER A 225 1.68 23.94 -11.91
CA SER A 225 0.84 25.14 -11.88
C SER A 225 -0.64 24.75 -11.83
N GLY A 226 -1.44 25.40 -10.98
CA GLY A 226 -2.86 25.05 -10.77
C GLY A 226 -3.14 24.60 -9.33
N TYR A 227 -4.39 24.23 -9.03
CA TYR A 227 -4.97 23.96 -7.70
C TYR A 227 -3.95 23.75 -6.56
N HIS A 228 -3.98 24.68 -5.59
CA HIS A 228 -2.95 24.85 -4.58
C HIS A 228 -3.51 24.56 -3.19
N ASP A 229 -3.80 23.30 -2.89
CA ASP A 229 -3.99 22.88 -1.50
C ASP A 229 -2.69 23.19 -0.72
N GLN A 230 -2.79 24.11 0.23
CA GLN A 230 -1.63 24.59 0.98
C GLN A 230 -1.09 23.51 1.91
N ASP A 231 -1.96 22.67 2.45
CA ASP A 231 -1.62 21.61 3.39
C ASP A 231 -0.88 20.50 2.64
N LEU A 232 -1.37 20.08 1.47
CA LEU A 232 -0.66 19.11 0.63
C LEU A 232 0.70 19.62 0.12
N ARG A 233 0.84 20.93 -0.14
CA ARG A 233 2.16 21.50 -0.48
C ARG A 233 3.11 21.53 0.71
N HIS A 234 2.60 21.82 1.92
CA HIS A 234 3.39 21.73 3.13
C HIS A 234 3.83 20.28 3.37
N TYR A 235 2.89 19.34 3.26
CA TYR A 235 3.14 17.92 3.38
C TYR A 235 4.15 17.42 2.35
N ALA A 236 4.03 17.82 1.08
CA ALA A 236 4.99 17.47 0.03
C ALA A 236 6.41 17.96 0.34
N ARG A 237 6.57 19.14 0.95
CA ARG A 237 7.89 19.64 1.36
C ARG A 237 8.48 18.83 2.52
N ALA A 238 7.65 18.35 3.44
CA ALA A 238 8.07 17.44 4.51
C ALA A 238 8.45 16.07 3.94
N ALA A 239 7.59 15.48 3.10
CA ALA A 239 7.86 14.24 2.37
C ALA A 239 9.18 14.29 1.60
N ARG A 240 9.49 15.43 0.95
CA ARG A 240 10.74 15.62 0.22
C ARG A 240 12.00 15.39 1.07
N THR A 241 11.94 15.59 2.38
CA THR A 241 13.09 15.39 3.29
C THR A 241 13.13 14.00 3.91
N GLY A 242 12.14 13.15 3.62
CA GLY A 242 11.96 11.85 4.27
C GLY A 242 11.42 11.94 5.70
N MET A 243 11.07 13.13 6.18
CA MET A 243 10.56 13.36 7.52
C MET A 243 9.03 13.43 7.49
N ILE A 244 8.40 12.27 7.49
CA ILE A 244 6.95 12.11 7.57
C ILE A 244 6.58 11.17 8.72
N LEU A 245 5.36 11.33 9.22
CA LEU A 245 4.78 10.54 10.31
C LEU A 245 3.54 9.82 9.82
#